data_AF-H6Q706-F1
#
_entry.id   AF-H6Q706-F1
#
_cell.length_a   1.000
_cell.length_b   1.000
_cell.length_c   1.000
_cell.angle_alpha   90.00
_cell.angle_beta   90.00
_cell.angle_gamma   90.00
#
_symmetry.space_group_name_H-M   'P 1'
#
loop_
_entity.id
_entity.type
_entity.pdbx_description
1 polymer ?
#
loop_
_entity_poly.entity_id
_entity_poly.type
_entity_poly.pdbx_seq_one_letter_code
_entity_poly.pdbx_strand_id
1 'polypeptide(L)'
;MRELPRHRIREVLQSEDYKTLALLCLDLLGAKDWLEGWKKMEEVVTASGEFVLSKFLASAYVLAHEEIYRLLSRSTREFLARDVVLCLEKTAQVIDALSQKQGSASGYAPPGV
;
A
#
# COMPACT_ATOMS: atom_id res chain seq x y z
N MET A 1 -5.32 12.93 -7.71
CA MET A 1 -4.33 12.00 -8.28
C MET A 1 -3.05 12.08 -7.46
N ARG A 2 -2.77 11.07 -6.61
CA ARG A 2 -1.42 10.85 -6.09
C ARG A 2 -0.78 9.81 -7.00
N GLU A 3 -0.18 10.25 -8.11
CA GLU A 3 0.65 9.34 -8.90
C GLU A 3 1.78 8.86 -8.00
N LEU A 4 1.92 7.55 -7.84
CA LEU A 4 3.09 6.98 -7.18
C LEU A 4 4.33 7.43 -7.95
N PRO A 5 5.27 8.14 -7.32
CA PRO A 5 6.47 8.56 -8.00
C PRO A 5 7.34 7.33 -8.24
N ARG A 6 7.12 6.64 -9.37
CA ARG A 6 7.90 5.46 -9.81
C ARG A 6 9.40 5.73 -9.82
N HIS A 7 9.80 6.98 -10.05
CA HIS A 7 11.18 7.44 -9.91
C HIS A 7 11.71 7.27 -8.48
N ARG A 8 10.91 7.67 -7.48
CA ARG A 8 11.24 7.57 -6.06
C ARG A 8 11.33 6.13 -5.57
N ILE A 9 10.49 5.23 -6.10
CA ILE A 9 10.58 3.78 -5.83
C ILE A 9 11.93 3.22 -6.32
N ARG A 10 12.36 3.58 -7.54
CA ARG A 10 13.65 3.14 -8.09
C ARG A 10 14.83 3.72 -7.32
N GLU A 11 14.79 5.00 -6.97
CA GLU A 11 15.85 5.65 -6.18
C GLU A 11 15.98 5.01 -4.79
N VAL A 12 14.87 4.73 -4.12
CA VAL A 12 14.87 4.12 -2.78
C VAL A 12 15.38 2.67 -2.80
N LEU A 13 15.08 1.92 -3.86
CA LEU A 13 15.68 0.59 -4.06
C LEU A 13 17.20 0.67 -4.27
N GLN A 14 17.68 1.70 -4.98
CA GLN A 14 19.12 1.91 -5.21
C GLN A 14 19.85 2.42 -3.97
N SER A 15 19.17 3.17 -3.10
CA SER A 15 19.74 3.67 -1.84
C SER A 15 19.64 2.69 -0.68
N GLU A 16 19.04 1.50 -0.90
CA GLU A 16 18.74 0.48 0.12
C GLU A 16 17.95 1.00 1.34
N ASP A 17 17.24 2.13 1.18
CA ASP A 17 16.45 2.73 2.26
C ASP A 17 15.04 2.12 2.31
N TYR A 18 15.00 0.83 2.62
CA TYR A 18 13.76 0.05 2.64
C TYR A 18 12.78 0.50 3.72
N LYS A 19 13.25 1.25 4.73
CA LYS A 19 12.39 1.87 5.74
C LYS A 19 11.54 2.98 5.15
N THR A 20 12.17 3.91 4.44
CA THR A 20 11.44 4.97 3.76
C THR A 20 10.47 4.39 2.75
N LEU A 21 10.86 3.32 2.04
CA LEU A 21 9.96 2.59 1.14
C LEU A 21 8.71 2.06 1.86
N ALA A 22 8.88 1.45 3.03
CA ALA A 22 7.79 0.90 3.82
C ALA A 22 6.81 1.97 4.32
N LEU A 23 7.31 3.15 4.69
CA LEU A 23 6.47 4.26 5.16
C LEU A 23 5.56 4.83 4.07
N LEU A 24 5.97 4.74 2.79
CA LEU A 24 5.13 5.15 1.67
C LEU A 24 3.81 4.34 1.60
N CYS A 25 3.78 3.12 2.14
CA CYS A 25 2.53 2.34 2.20
C CYS A 25 1.50 3.01 3.11
N LEU A 26 1.94 3.57 4.25
CA LEU A 26 1.05 4.31 5.15
C LEU A 26 0.59 5.61 4.50
N ASP A 27 1.49 6.33 3.84
CA ASP A 27 1.16 7.56 3.11
C ASP A 27 0.12 7.32 2.01
N LEU A 28 0.25 6.20 1.28
CA LEU A 28 -0.69 5.80 0.23
C LEU A 28 -2.09 5.52 0.79
N LEU A 29 -2.16 4.83 1.93
CA LEU A 29 -3.41 4.60 2.67
C LEU A 29 -3.91 5.86 3.39
N GLY A 30 -3.12 6.94 3.44
CA GLY A 30 -3.38 8.12 4.26
C GLY A 30 -3.47 7.81 5.76
N ALA A 31 -2.75 6.79 6.23
CA ALA A 31 -2.70 6.36 7.62
C ALA A 31 -1.59 7.06 8.38
N LYS A 32 -1.82 7.38 9.66
CA LYS A 32 -0.83 8.03 10.55
C LYS A 32 0.09 7.03 11.25
N ASP A 33 -0.39 5.81 11.45
CA ASP A 33 0.33 4.73 12.10
C ASP A 33 -0.02 3.38 11.49
N TRP A 34 0.69 2.34 11.94
CA TRP A 34 0.51 0.98 11.43
C TRP A 34 -0.86 0.39 11.78
N LEU A 35 -1.44 0.74 12.92
CA LEU A 35 -2.75 0.22 13.31
C LEU A 35 -3.85 0.78 12.42
N GLU A 36 -3.83 2.09 12.16
CA GLU A 36 -4.70 2.74 11.18
C GLU A 36 -4.43 2.20 9.77
N GLY A 37 -3.17 1.95 9.41
CA GLY A 37 -2.78 1.35 8.15
C GLY A 37 -3.41 -0.03 7.94
N TRP A 38 -3.35 -0.90 8.95
CA TRP A 38 -3.99 -2.21 8.91
C TRP A 38 -5.50 -2.12 8.77
N LYS A 39 -6.14 -1.22 9.52
CA LYS A 39 -7.59 -0.99 9.41
C LYS A 39 -7.99 -0.58 7.99
N LYS A 40 -7.31 0.41 7.42
CA LYS A 40 -7.61 0.90 6.06
C LYS A 40 -7.30 -0.14 4.99
N MET A 41 -6.24 -0.92 5.16
CA MET A 41 -5.95 -2.03 4.26
C MET A 41 -7.06 -3.08 4.30
N GLU A 42 -7.59 -3.40 5.49
CA GLU A 42 -8.70 -4.35 5.63
C GLU A 42 -9.95 -3.89 4.86
N GLU A 43 -10.27 -2.59 4.94
CA GLU A 43 -11.34 -1.97 4.15
C GLU A 43 -11.09 -2.13 2.63
N VAL A 44 -9.87 -1.87 2.18
CA VAL A 44 -9.46 -2.00 0.76
C VAL A 44 -9.56 -3.45 0.29
N VAL A 45 -9.02 -4.42 1.03
CA VAL A 45 -9.01 -5.83 0.59
C VAL A 45 -10.40 -6.45 0.65
N THR A 46 -11.23 -6.05 1.62
CA THR A 46 -12.62 -6.49 1.71
C THR A 46 -13.44 -5.98 0.53
N ALA A 47 -13.27 -4.69 0.18
CA ALA A 47 -14.01 -4.08 -0.92
C ALA A 47 -13.56 -4.59 -2.31
N SER A 48 -12.29 -4.96 -2.46
CA SER A 48 -11.70 -5.37 -3.75
C SER A 48 -11.60 -6.88 -3.96
N GLY A 49 -11.56 -7.67 -2.87
CA GLY A 49 -11.23 -9.10 -2.89
C GLY A 49 -9.72 -9.39 -3.01
N GLU A 50 -8.86 -8.37 -3.01
CA GLU A 50 -7.42 -8.50 -3.26
C GLU A 50 -6.61 -8.71 -1.96
N PHE A 51 -6.89 -9.80 -1.23
CA PHE A 51 -6.27 -10.11 0.07
C PHE A 51 -4.74 -10.25 0.06
N VAL A 52 -4.12 -10.42 -1.12
CA VAL A 52 -2.66 -10.43 -1.25
C VAL A 52 -2.01 -9.11 -0.80
N LEU A 53 -2.74 -7.99 -0.88
CA LEU A 53 -2.25 -6.68 -0.42
C LEU A 53 -1.90 -6.67 1.08
N SER A 54 -2.64 -7.43 1.90
CA SER A 54 -2.36 -7.57 3.33
C SER A 54 -1.01 -8.25 3.58
N LYS A 55 -0.58 -9.19 2.71
CA LYS A 55 0.76 -9.79 2.80
C LYS A 55 1.85 -8.77 2.51
N PHE A 56 1.64 -7.93 1.49
CA PHE A 56 2.61 -6.91 1.14
C PHE A 56 2.69 -5.78 2.20
N LEU A 57 1.57 -5.46 2.86
CA LEU A 57 1.57 -4.56 4.02
C LEU A 57 2.37 -5.15 5.20
N ALA A 58 2.28 -6.46 5.43
CA ALA A 58 3.10 -7.12 6.45
C ALA A 58 4.60 -6.99 6.13
N SER A 59 5.00 -7.16 4.86
CA SER A 59 6.40 -6.94 4.43
C SER A 59 6.85 -5.50 4.71
N ALA A 60 5.99 -4.51 4.47
CA ALA A 60 6.26 -3.10 4.80
C ALA A 60 6.41 -2.90 6.30
N TYR A 61 5.49 -3.43 7.11
CA TYR A 61 5.55 -3.36 8.56
C TYR A 61 6.87 -3.90 9.11
N VAL A 62 7.28 -5.09 8.64
CA VAL A 62 8.54 -5.73 9.04
C VAL A 62 9.75 -4.86 8.72
N LEU A 63 9.78 -4.25 7.53
CA LEU A 63 10.90 -3.39 7.12
C LEU A 63 10.94 -2.06 7.87
N ALA A 64 9.82 -1.56 8.37
CA ALA A 64 9.76 -0.33 9.15
C ALA A 64 10.13 -0.53 10.63
N HIS A 65 10.00 -1.75 11.17
CA HIS A 65 10.30 -2.05 12.57
C HIS A 65 11.78 -2.34 12.77
N GLU A 66 12.46 -1.45 13.49
CA GLU A 66 13.93 -1.48 13.62
C GLU A 66 14.47 -2.78 14.23
N GLU A 67 13.78 -3.29 15.25
CA GLU A 67 14.18 -4.53 15.93
C GLU A 67 14.16 -5.72 14.96
N ILE A 68 13.12 -5.83 14.13
CA ILE A 68 13.02 -6.90 13.13
C ILE A 68 14.02 -6.63 12.01
N TYR A 69 14.05 -5.41 11.47
CA TYR A 69 14.94 -5.02 10.37
C TYR A 69 16.38 -5.43 10.65
N ARG A 70 16.92 -5.11 11.83
CA ARG A 70 18.30 -5.44 12.22
C ARG A 70 18.60 -6.93 12.27
N LEU A 71 17.62 -7.77 12.62
CA LEU A 71 17.78 -9.24 12.66
C LEU A 71 17.81 -9.87 11.27
N LEU A 72 17.20 -9.24 10.28
CA LEU A 72 17.11 -9.79 8.93
C LEU A 72 18.43 -9.67 8.16
N SER A 73 18.73 -10.68 7.34
CA SER A 73 19.81 -10.61 6.37
C SER A 73 19.51 -9.55 5.30
N ARG A 74 20.56 -9.03 4.63
CA ARG A 74 20.39 -8.10 3.50
C ARG A 74 19.48 -8.68 2.42
N SER A 75 19.68 -9.95 2.05
CA SER A 75 18.87 -10.63 1.02
C SER A 75 17.40 -10.74 1.42
N THR A 76 17.11 -10.98 2.69
CA THR A 76 15.73 -11.02 3.19
C THR A 76 15.09 -9.63 3.16
N ARG A 77 15.83 -8.58 3.55
CA ARG A 77 15.33 -7.20 3.48
C ARG A 77 15.03 -6.79 2.04
N GLU A 78 15.92 -7.11 1.11
CA GLU A 78 15.73 -6.83 -0.31
C GLU A 78 14.52 -7.58 -0.88
N PHE A 79 14.35 -8.86 -0.52
CA PHE A 79 13.19 -9.65 -0.91
C PHE A 79 11.88 -8.99 -0.44
N LEU A 80 11.80 -8.62 0.84
CA LEU A 80 10.64 -7.91 1.39
C LEU A 80 10.43 -6.54 0.75
N ALA A 81 11.50 -5.82 0.39
CA ALA A 81 11.39 -4.51 -0.23
C ALA A 81 10.73 -4.60 -1.60
N ARG A 82 10.98 -5.67 -2.36
CA ARG A 82 10.29 -5.94 -3.62
C ARG A 82 8.79 -6.17 -3.40
N ASP A 83 8.39 -6.87 -2.35
CA ASP A 83 6.99 -7.00 -1.96
C ASP A 83 6.36 -5.64 -1.60
N VAL A 84 7.11 -4.75 -0.93
CA VAL A 84 6.62 -3.40 -0.62
C VAL A 84 6.37 -2.58 -1.89
N VAL A 85 7.23 -2.70 -2.91
CA VAL A 85 6.97 -2.06 -4.21
C VAL A 85 5.65 -2.55 -4.80
N LEU A 86 5.40 -3.86 -4.76
CA LEU A 86 4.13 -4.44 -5.22
C LEU A 86 2.94 -3.95 -4.37
N CYS A 87 3.14 -3.77 -3.06
CA CYS A 87 2.14 -3.15 -2.17
C CYS A 87 1.72 -1.78 -2.72
N LEU A 88 2.69 -0.90 -2.93
CA LEU A 88 2.44 0.46 -3.38
C LEU A 88 1.69 0.46 -4.71
N GLU A 89 2.25 -0.21 -5.73
CA GLU A 89 1.69 -0.20 -7.08
C GLU A 89 0.29 -0.77 -7.14
N LYS A 90 0.06 -1.92 -6.48
CA LYS A 90 -1.24 -2.61 -6.55
C LYS A 90 -2.28 -1.94 -5.66
N THR A 91 -1.91 -1.46 -4.46
CA THR A 91 -2.84 -0.73 -3.60
C THR A 91 -3.32 0.56 -4.26
N ALA A 92 -2.44 1.32 -4.94
CA ALA A 92 -2.85 2.52 -5.65
C ALA A 92 -3.87 2.21 -6.76
N GLN A 93 -3.59 1.19 -7.59
CA GLN A 93 -4.49 0.75 -8.66
C GLN A 93 -5.86 0.33 -8.11
N VAL A 94 -5.88 -0.41 -7.00
CA VAL A 94 -7.12 -0.87 -6.38
C VAL A 94 -7.92 0.31 -5.80
N ILE A 95 -7.27 1.25 -5.11
CA ILE A 95 -7.94 2.45 -4.58
C ILE A 95 -8.55 3.27 -5.71
N ASP A 96 -7.81 3.48 -6.81
CA ASP A 96 -8.31 4.21 -7.97
C ASP A 96 -9.51 3.50 -8.62
N ALA A 97 -9.44 2.17 -8.78
CA ALA A 97 -10.53 1.36 -9.34
C ALA A 97 -11.79 1.38 -8.45
N LEU A 98 -11.63 1.31 -7.13
CA LEU A 98 -12.75 1.41 -6.17
C LEU A 98 -13.39 2.81 -6.22
N SER A 99 -12.59 3.87 -6.34
CA SER A 99 -13.06 5.26 -6.44
C SER A 99 -13.89 5.48 -7.70
N GLN A 100 -13.45 4.93 -8.84
CA GLN A 100 -14.20 5.00 -10.11
C GLN A 100 -15.55 4.26 -10.06
N LYS A 101 -15.60 3.10 -9.38
CA LYS A 101 -16.85 2.36 -9.17
C LYS A 101 -17.86 3.14 -8.31
N GLN A 102 -17.40 3.84 -7.27
CA GLN A 102 -18.27 4.67 -6.43
C GLN A 102 -18.81 5.90 -7.18
N GLY A 103 -17.97 6.55 -8.01
CA GLY A 103 -18.40 7.70 -8.82
C GLY A 103 -19.46 7.36 -9.87
N SER A 104 -19.48 6.11 -10.35
CA SER A 104 -20.44 5.64 -11.37
C SER A 104 -21.82 5.27 -10.79
N ALA A 105 -21.93 5.06 -9.48
CA ALA A 105 -23.18 4.67 -8.81
C ALA A 105 -24.06 5.85 -8.36
N SER A 106 -23.61 7.11 -8.52
CA SER A 106 -24.31 8.31 -8.06
C SER A 106 -25.24 8.96 -9.11
N GLY A 107 -25.51 8.27 -10.23
CA GLY A 107 -26.27 8.82 -11.36
C GLY A 107 -27.75 8.44 -11.47
N TYR A 108 -28.29 7.56 -10.63
CA TYR A 108 -29.70 7.15 -10.71
C TYR A 108 -30.53 7.84 -9.63
N ALA A 109 -31.06 9.02 -9.95
CA ALA A 109 -32.26 9.54 -9.30
C ALA A 109 -33.45 8.68 -9.75
N PRO A 110 -34.28 8.14 -8.84
CA PRO A 110 -35.50 7.46 -9.25
C PRO A 110 -36.46 8.50 -9.87
N PRO A 111 -37.15 8.19 -10.97
CA PRO A 111 -38.23 9.04 -11.44
C PRO A 111 -39.32 9.05 -10.38
N GLY A 112 -39.66 10.24 -9.89
CA GLY A 112 -40.82 10.42 -9.05
C GLY A 112 -42.09 10.04 -9.82
N VAL A 113 -42.85 9.12 -9.23
CA VAL A 113 -44.30 8.94 -9.39
C VAL A 113 -44.85 8.37 -8.11
#